data_AF-A0A1E1KZT7-F1
#
_entry.id   AF-A0A1E1KZT7-F1
#
_cell.length_a   1.000
_cell.length_b   1.000
_cell.length_c   1.000
_cell.angle_alpha   90.00
_cell.angle_beta   90.00
_cell.angle_gamma   90.00
#
_symmetry.space_group_name_H-M   'P 1'
#
loop_
_entity.id
_entity.type
_entity.pdbx_description
1 polymer ?
#
loop_
_entity_poly.entity_id
_entity_poly.type
_entity_poly.pdbx_seq_one_letter_code
_entity_poly.pdbx_strand_id
1 'polypeptide(L)'
;MGRKRFYSLKQVKFRASWNKYNLYNLTRLRSINTSFFTFYQQKWKAKSMSRAYHGEQIREKQWQRMFTPKLNAVVPMDPKYLAEFDGSEQAAGRGSGLDKPLAFAAEIMSKRKRAIPYMHMTFAPIEKRLDMAIFRALFASSAKQARQFVTHGKVKVNGKKMPYPGYLLNPGDLFQVEPDSVLFATGAPKEPEQLRAGRKFRAKSTRVNVTMDKFRTARREKVAAQRAEQAAKDAAAEAAGETVKSKTRVVKPTLEDNMVLRRQRQADAVDLLKQAELLQNNRKRPLSAKQKQDLRALVKKVKVFQGQCMRLPLEKLEETRAEIAREWETAKSHPRQAAKWEAIKAKKASQPPKPIDPDAKPRITYGEKVSKQLEEERKTRMEKLKMEMHDPTKPYATPWRPRPFMSAFAFVPRYLEVNHKICSAVYLRDPVARPGLTEVPTPFPAEIQQLAFTWYLRRR
;
A
#
# COMPACT_ATOMS: atom_id res chain seq x y z
N MET A 1 -7.01 18.20 -31.16
CA MET A 1 -6.87 19.34 -30.22
C MET A 1 -5.78 19.06 -29.19
N GLY A 2 -4.69 19.84 -29.19
CA GLY A 2 -3.66 19.73 -28.14
C GLY A 2 -4.25 20.08 -26.77
N ARG A 3 -4.29 19.12 -25.83
CA ARG A 3 -4.78 19.37 -24.46
C ARG A 3 -3.84 20.37 -23.79
N LYS A 4 -4.34 21.55 -23.44
CA LYS A 4 -3.60 22.55 -22.62
C LYS A 4 -3.01 21.84 -21.39
N ARG A 5 -1.72 22.04 -21.12
CA ARG A 5 -1.04 21.44 -19.96
C ARG A 5 -1.75 21.88 -18.67
N PHE A 6 -2.19 20.88 -17.88
CA PHE A 6 -2.95 21.13 -16.65
C PHE A 6 -2.12 21.85 -15.58
N TYR A 7 -0.87 21.40 -15.39
CA TYR A 7 0.15 22.05 -14.55
C TYR A 7 1.08 22.87 -15.44
N SER A 8 0.57 23.98 -15.97
CA SER A 8 1.39 24.93 -16.74
C SER A 8 2.34 25.68 -15.82
N LEU A 9 3.60 25.87 -16.26
CA LEU A 9 4.60 26.69 -15.56
C LEU A 9 4.66 28.13 -16.08
N LYS A 10 4.11 28.37 -17.29
CA LYS A 10 4.03 29.70 -17.92
C LYS A 10 3.00 30.57 -17.20
N GLN A 11 1.85 29.99 -16.85
CA GLN A 11 0.82 30.66 -16.05
C GLN A 11 0.79 30.04 -14.66
N VAL A 12 1.04 30.86 -13.64
CA VAL A 12 1.00 30.42 -12.24
C VAL A 12 -0.46 30.19 -11.84
N LYS A 13 -0.88 28.92 -11.90
CA LYS A 13 -2.18 28.46 -11.41
C LYS A 13 -1.95 27.34 -10.42
N PHE A 14 -2.39 27.58 -9.19
CA PHE A 14 -2.36 26.59 -8.14
C PHE A 14 -3.64 25.75 -8.16
N ARG A 15 -3.50 24.44 -7.99
CA ARG A 15 -4.56 23.43 -8.11
C ARG A 15 -4.73 22.66 -6.80
N ALA A 16 -5.87 22.01 -6.61
CA ALA A 16 -6.09 21.08 -5.50
C ALA A 16 -5.41 19.71 -5.77
N SER A 17 -4.08 19.67 -5.69
CA SER A 17 -3.29 18.43 -5.88
C SER A 17 -1.87 18.49 -5.30
N TRP A 18 -1.29 17.32 -5.02
CA TRP A 18 0.08 17.17 -4.49
C TRP A 18 1.13 16.91 -5.58
N ASN A 19 0.98 17.57 -6.74
CA ASN A 19 1.95 17.42 -7.83
C ASN A 19 3.19 18.30 -7.56
N LYS A 20 4.40 17.81 -7.87
CA LYS A 20 5.66 18.58 -7.83
C LYS A 20 5.57 19.92 -8.58
N TYR A 21 4.95 19.94 -9.76
CA TYR A 21 4.78 21.17 -10.54
C TYR A 21 3.78 22.13 -9.90
N ASN A 22 2.79 21.58 -9.18
CA ASN A 22 1.82 22.39 -8.44
C ASN A 22 2.46 23.01 -7.20
N LEU A 23 3.32 22.26 -6.51
CA LEU A 23 4.13 22.79 -5.41
C LEU A 23 5.05 23.92 -5.88
N TYR A 24 5.72 23.74 -7.01
CA TYR A 24 6.54 24.81 -7.59
C TYR A 24 5.71 26.06 -7.99
N ASN A 25 4.48 25.87 -8.44
CA ASN A 25 3.58 27.00 -8.68
C ASN A 25 3.11 27.67 -7.38
N LEU A 26 3.00 26.93 -6.27
CA LEU A 26 2.66 27.48 -4.96
C LEU A 26 3.77 28.38 -4.44
N THR A 27 5.03 27.97 -4.56
CA THR A 27 6.17 28.80 -4.11
C THR A 27 6.33 30.09 -4.91
N ARG A 28 5.82 30.11 -6.14
CA ARG A 28 5.79 31.29 -7.01
C ARG A 28 4.51 32.12 -6.90
N LEU A 29 3.55 31.70 -6.08
CA LEU A 29 2.27 32.37 -5.97
C LEU A 29 2.49 33.75 -5.31
N ARG A 30 2.16 34.81 -6.02
CA ARG A 30 2.20 36.20 -5.53
C ARG A 30 0.82 36.82 -5.64
N SER A 31 0.54 37.81 -4.79
CA SER A 31 -0.63 38.67 -4.95
C SER A 31 -0.57 39.39 -6.31
N ILE A 32 -1.73 39.63 -6.90
CA ILE A 32 -1.82 40.36 -8.17
C ILE A 32 -1.56 41.84 -7.85
N ASN A 33 -0.63 42.48 -8.57
CA ASN A 33 -0.55 43.94 -8.55
C ASN A 33 -1.80 44.51 -9.23
N THR A 34 -2.68 45.15 -8.48
CA THR A 34 -3.97 45.66 -8.96
C THR A 34 -3.90 47.09 -9.50
N SER A 35 -2.80 47.82 -9.30
CA SER A 35 -2.71 49.27 -9.57
C SER A 35 -3.03 49.66 -11.01
N PHE A 36 -2.64 48.83 -11.98
CA PHE A 36 -2.83 49.11 -13.42
C PHE A 36 -4.02 48.37 -14.04
N PHE A 37 -4.85 47.70 -13.23
CA PHE A 37 -5.99 46.93 -13.74
C PHE A 37 -7.30 47.64 -13.43
N THR A 38 -8.19 47.65 -14.42
CA THR A 38 -9.59 48.06 -14.20
C THR A 38 -10.27 47.11 -13.22
N PHE A 39 -11.33 47.55 -12.54
CA PHE A 39 -12.04 46.72 -11.59
C PHE A 39 -12.53 45.39 -12.19
N TYR A 40 -12.98 45.39 -13.45
CA TYR A 40 -13.33 44.17 -14.17
C TYR A 40 -12.13 43.24 -14.35
N GLN A 41 -10.97 43.76 -14.78
CA GLN A 41 -9.75 42.98 -14.95
C GLN A 41 -9.26 42.39 -13.64
N GLN A 42 -9.36 43.14 -12.53
CA GLN A 42 -9.04 42.66 -11.19
C GLN A 42 -9.93 41.47 -10.80
N LYS A 43 -11.26 41.63 -10.90
CA LYS A 43 -12.23 40.56 -10.62
C LYS A 43 -12.02 39.32 -11.50
N TRP A 44 -11.80 39.52 -12.80
CA TRP A 44 -11.58 38.41 -13.74
C TRP A 44 -10.32 37.60 -13.39
N LYS A 45 -9.21 38.28 -13.05
CA LYS A 45 -7.98 37.62 -12.61
C LYS A 45 -8.19 36.88 -11.29
N ALA A 46 -8.84 37.51 -10.32
CA ALA A 46 -9.16 36.91 -9.02
C ALA A 46 -10.02 35.65 -9.17
N LYS A 47 -11.05 35.69 -10.03
CA LYS A 47 -11.85 34.52 -10.43
C LYS A 47 -10.97 33.43 -11.05
N SER A 48 -10.14 33.78 -12.03
CA SER A 48 -9.31 32.80 -12.75
C SER A 48 -8.33 32.07 -11.83
N MET A 49 -7.76 32.78 -10.86
CA MET A 49 -6.85 32.22 -9.86
C MET A 49 -7.60 31.38 -8.82
N SER A 50 -8.64 31.94 -8.19
CA SER A 50 -9.36 31.27 -7.12
C SER A 50 -10.03 29.97 -7.59
N ARG A 51 -10.72 30.00 -8.74
CA ARG A 51 -11.34 28.81 -9.37
C ARG A 51 -10.35 27.77 -9.87
N ALA A 52 -9.09 28.15 -10.08
CA ALA A 52 -8.08 27.18 -10.47
C ALA A 52 -7.82 26.16 -9.36
N TYR A 53 -7.98 26.57 -8.10
CA TYR A 53 -7.84 25.73 -6.91
C TYR A 53 -9.20 25.22 -6.43
N HIS A 54 -10.14 26.15 -6.18
CA HIS A 54 -11.45 25.87 -5.62
C HIS A 54 -12.37 25.27 -6.68
N GLY A 55 -12.57 23.95 -6.63
CA GLY A 55 -13.55 23.25 -7.48
C GLY A 55 -13.24 23.26 -8.97
N GLU A 56 -11.98 23.10 -9.37
CA GLU A 56 -11.56 23.08 -10.78
C GLU A 56 -12.33 22.05 -11.64
N GLN A 57 -12.74 20.93 -11.04
CA GLN A 57 -13.55 19.89 -11.68
C GLN A 57 -15.02 20.29 -11.90
N ILE A 58 -15.48 21.38 -11.31
CA ILE A 58 -16.87 21.86 -11.35
C ILE A 58 -17.01 22.85 -12.51
N ARG A 59 -18.03 22.64 -13.36
CA ARG A 59 -18.34 23.57 -14.46
C ARG A 59 -18.78 24.92 -13.91
N GLU A 60 -18.44 26.00 -14.62
CA GLU A 60 -18.70 27.36 -14.14
C GLU A 60 -20.19 27.64 -13.89
N LYS A 61 -21.09 27.21 -14.78
CA LYS A 61 -22.55 27.34 -14.60
C LYS A 61 -23.06 26.61 -13.36
N GLN A 62 -22.45 25.48 -13.02
CA GLN A 62 -22.80 24.72 -11.82
C GLN A 62 -22.29 25.43 -10.57
N TRP A 63 -21.05 25.95 -10.59
CA TRP A 63 -20.52 26.77 -9.50
C TRP A 63 -21.37 28.00 -9.24
N GLN A 64 -21.79 28.73 -10.27
CA GLN A 64 -22.66 29.90 -10.13
C GLN A 64 -24.00 29.61 -9.44
N ARG A 65 -24.52 28.38 -9.55
CA ARG A 65 -25.75 27.95 -8.85
C ARG A 65 -25.49 27.52 -7.41
N MET A 66 -24.28 27.04 -7.11
CA MET A 66 -23.88 26.63 -5.75
C MET A 66 -23.36 27.81 -4.91
N PHE A 67 -22.86 28.86 -5.56
CA PHE A 67 -22.39 30.06 -4.90
C PHE A 67 -23.52 30.69 -4.07
N THR A 68 -23.22 30.99 -2.80
CA THR A 68 -24.14 31.65 -1.89
C THR A 68 -23.52 32.96 -1.39
N PRO A 69 -24.27 34.08 -1.40
CA PRO A 69 -23.79 35.34 -0.83
C PRO A 69 -23.78 35.32 0.72
N LYS A 70 -24.47 34.38 1.35
CA LYS A 70 -24.51 34.19 2.80
C LYS A 70 -23.22 33.49 3.26
N LEU A 71 -22.47 34.14 4.14
CA LEU A 71 -21.19 33.65 4.67
C LEU A 71 -21.32 33.37 6.17
N ASN A 72 -21.14 32.11 6.56
CA ASN A 72 -21.31 31.68 7.95
C ASN A 72 -20.08 32.03 8.80
N ALA A 73 -20.31 32.55 10.00
CA ALA A 73 -19.29 32.85 10.99
C ALA A 73 -19.78 32.51 12.40
N VAL A 74 -18.83 32.32 13.32
CA VAL A 74 -19.10 32.06 14.74
C VAL A 74 -18.25 32.98 15.60
N VAL A 75 -18.82 33.43 16.71
CA VAL A 75 -18.15 34.24 17.72
C VAL A 75 -18.03 33.40 18.99
N PRO A 76 -16.81 33.08 19.47
CA PRO A 76 -16.65 32.41 20.75
C PRO A 76 -16.99 33.39 21.88
N MET A 77 -17.87 32.97 22.79
CA MET A 77 -18.17 33.69 24.03
C MET A 77 -17.57 32.92 25.21
N ASP A 78 -16.93 33.63 26.14
CA ASP A 78 -16.35 33.03 27.33
C ASP A 78 -17.45 32.81 28.39
N PRO A 79 -17.70 31.56 28.83
CA PRO A 79 -18.69 31.28 29.88
C PRO A 79 -18.41 32.02 31.18
N LYS A 80 -17.14 32.31 31.51
CA LYS A 80 -16.78 33.03 32.73
C LYS A 80 -17.32 34.46 32.70
N TYR A 81 -17.11 35.15 31.59
CA TYR A 81 -17.62 36.51 31.39
C TYR A 81 -19.15 36.55 31.43
N LEU A 82 -19.83 35.58 30.81
CA LEU A 82 -21.30 35.49 30.84
C LEU A 82 -21.88 35.22 32.24
N ALA A 83 -21.09 34.65 33.15
CA ALA A 83 -21.52 34.41 34.53
C ALA A 83 -21.31 35.64 35.42
N GLU A 84 -20.25 36.42 35.16
CA GLU A 84 -19.93 37.63 35.93
C GLU A 84 -20.72 38.86 35.46
N PHE A 85 -21.03 38.94 34.16
CA PHE A 85 -21.64 40.13 33.54
C PHE A 85 -22.83 39.75 32.66
N ASP A 86 -23.86 40.61 32.65
CA ASP A 86 -25.07 40.48 31.84
C ASP A 86 -25.01 41.27 30.51
N GLY A 87 -23.92 42.02 30.29
CA GLY A 87 -23.67 42.83 29.10
C GLY A 87 -24.10 44.29 29.21
N SER A 88 -24.72 44.71 30.34
CA SER A 88 -25.11 46.10 30.58
C SER A 88 -23.92 47.06 30.58
N GLU A 89 -22.74 46.60 31.00
CA GLU A 89 -21.52 47.40 31.05
C GLU A 89 -20.99 47.78 29.66
N GLN A 90 -21.33 47.00 28.63
CA GLN A 90 -21.00 47.34 27.24
C GLN A 90 -21.80 48.54 26.72
N ALA A 91 -22.97 48.83 27.32
CA ALA A 91 -23.83 49.95 26.96
C ALA A 91 -23.61 51.18 27.87
N ALA A 92 -22.70 51.11 28.84
CA ALA A 92 -22.39 52.22 29.75
C ALA A 92 -22.00 53.50 28.99
N GLY A 93 -22.14 54.66 29.65
CA GLY A 93 -21.91 55.96 29.05
C GLY A 93 -23.08 56.39 28.16
N ARG A 94 -22.86 56.43 26.84
CA ARG A 94 -23.87 56.87 25.85
C ARG A 94 -24.31 55.74 24.90
N GLY A 95 -24.17 54.47 25.31
CA GLY A 95 -24.57 53.29 24.54
C GLY A 95 -23.46 52.62 23.72
N SER A 96 -22.30 53.28 23.53
CA SER A 96 -21.12 52.70 22.85
C SER A 96 -20.07 52.10 23.79
N GLY A 97 -20.38 52.07 25.09
CA GLY A 97 -19.45 51.74 26.17
C GLY A 97 -18.77 52.98 26.75
N LEU A 98 -18.09 52.79 27.87
CA LEU A 98 -17.37 53.84 28.59
C LEU A 98 -16.22 54.40 27.74
N ASP A 99 -16.07 55.73 27.71
CA ASP A 99 -14.99 56.39 26.98
C ASP A 99 -13.62 56.00 27.57
N LYS A 100 -12.74 55.46 26.72
CA LYS A 100 -11.38 55.08 27.09
C LYS A 100 -10.37 56.11 26.57
N PRO A 101 -9.31 56.45 27.34
CA PRO A 101 -8.29 57.38 26.88
C PRO A 101 -7.51 56.82 25.68
N LEU A 102 -6.99 57.72 24.83
CA LEU A 102 -6.28 57.41 23.57
C LEU A 102 -5.11 56.41 23.71
N ALA A 103 -4.51 56.29 24.90
CA ALA A 103 -3.48 55.29 25.22
C ALA A 103 -3.94 53.84 24.98
N PHE A 104 -5.26 53.58 24.93
CA PHE A 104 -5.84 52.27 24.58
C PHE A 104 -5.90 51.96 23.06
N ALA A 105 -5.32 52.82 22.20
CA ALA A 105 -5.24 52.58 20.76
C ALA A 105 -4.56 51.24 20.39
N ALA A 106 -3.60 50.78 21.21
CA ALA A 106 -2.96 49.48 21.04
C ALA A 106 -3.95 48.31 21.20
N GLU A 107 -4.91 48.40 22.14
CA GLU A 107 -5.96 47.40 22.34
C GLU A 107 -6.89 47.33 21.11
N ILE A 108 -7.28 48.49 20.57
CA ILE A 108 -8.12 48.61 19.35
C ILE A 108 -7.39 48.00 18.14
N MET A 109 -6.10 48.28 17.98
CA MET A 109 -5.28 47.68 16.92
C MET A 109 -5.14 46.16 17.09
N SER A 110 -5.03 45.66 18.32
CA SER A 110 -5.01 44.22 18.60
C SER A 110 -6.34 43.54 18.22
N LYS A 111 -7.48 44.21 18.48
CA LYS A 111 -8.82 43.75 18.11
C LYS A 111 -9.02 43.72 16.60
N ARG A 112 -8.51 44.71 15.86
CA ARG A 112 -8.51 44.73 14.38
C ARG A 112 -7.72 43.55 13.79
N LYS A 113 -6.61 43.12 14.41
CA LYS A 113 -5.86 41.92 13.99
C LYS A 113 -6.67 40.62 14.13
N ARG A 114 -7.73 40.61 14.95
CA ARG A 114 -8.62 39.46 15.15
C ARG A 114 -9.94 39.57 14.36
N ALA A 115 -10.01 40.45 13.36
CA ALA A 115 -11.19 40.56 12.51
C ALA A 115 -11.56 39.21 11.87
N ILE A 116 -12.86 38.97 11.70
CA ILE A 116 -13.37 37.74 11.09
C ILE A 116 -13.12 37.81 9.57
N PRO A 117 -12.34 36.89 8.97
CA PRO A 117 -12.02 36.95 7.54
C PRO A 117 -13.15 36.37 6.68
N TYR A 118 -14.31 37.04 6.63
CA TYR A 118 -15.50 36.56 5.91
C TYR A 118 -15.22 36.16 4.46
N MET A 119 -14.42 36.95 3.74
CA MET A 119 -14.21 36.75 2.30
C MET A 119 -13.57 35.39 1.97
N HIS A 120 -12.77 34.80 2.87
CA HIS A 120 -12.21 33.46 2.66
C HIS A 120 -13.29 32.36 2.59
N MET A 121 -14.50 32.63 3.08
CA MET A 121 -15.64 31.71 3.04
C MET A 121 -16.32 31.62 1.67
N THR A 122 -15.89 32.42 0.69
CA THR A 122 -16.48 32.46 -0.67
C THR A 122 -16.68 31.08 -1.31
N PHE A 123 -15.77 30.14 -1.03
CA PHE A 123 -15.79 28.79 -1.60
C PHE A 123 -16.23 27.69 -0.61
N ALA A 124 -16.76 28.05 0.56
CA ALA A 124 -17.24 27.10 1.57
C ALA A 124 -18.24 26.05 1.03
N PRO A 125 -19.18 26.37 0.12
CA PRO A 125 -20.10 25.37 -0.42
C PRO A 125 -19.42 24.20 -1.15
N ILE A 126 -18.20 24.38 -1.64
CA ILE A 126 -17.44 23.32 -2.32
C ILE A 126 -16.94 22.28 -1.31
N GLU A 127 -16.63 22.69 -0.08
CA GLU A 127 -16.11 21.80 0.97
C GLU A 127 -17.17 20.81 1.46
N LYS A 128 -18.46 21.11 1.30
CA LYS A 128 -19.58 20.18 1.58
C LYS A 128 -19.60 18.98 0.64
N ARG A 129 -18.97 19.08 -0.53
CA ARG A 129 -19.03 18.01 -1.54
C ARG A 129 -18.16 16.83 -1.11
N LEU A 130 -18.68 15.63 -1.32
CA LEU A 130 -17.99 14.38 -1.01
C LEU A 130 -16.59 14.29 -1.66
N ASP A 131 -16.46 14.71 -2.92
CA ASP A 131 -15.16 14.69 -3.62
C ASP A 131 -14.12 15.65 -3.01
N MET A 132 -14.55 16.80 -2.49
CA MET A 132 -13.65 17.72 -1.81
C MET A 132 -13.32 17.22 -0.39
N ALA A 133 -14.30 16.75 0.37
CA ALA A 133 -14.09 16.23 1.71
C ALA A 133 -13.07 15.07 1.75
N ILE A 134 -13.13 14.16 0.77
CA ILE A 134 -12.13 13.06 0.61
C ILE A 134 -10.72 13.61 0.37
N PHE A 135 -10.58 14.66 -0.46
CA PHE A 135 -9.29 15.31 -0.70
C PHE A 135 -8.77 16.00 0.57
N ARG A 136 -9.65 16.66 1.34
CA ARG A 136 -9.32 17.32 2.61
C ARG A 136 -8.95 16.36 3.74
N ALA A 137 -9.52 15.15 3.73
CA ALA A 137 -9.16 14.07 4.65
C ALA A 137 -7.82 13.38 4.30
N LEU A 138 -7.08 13.87 3.30
CA LEU A 138 -5.83 13.30 2.82
C LEU A 138 -5.95 11.85 2.29
N PHE A 139 -7.15 11.42 1.88
CA PHE A 139 -7.37 10.09 1.29
C PHE A 139 -7.08 10.03 -0.21
N ALA A 140 -6.95 11.18 -0.86
CA ALA A 140 -6.63 11.29 -2.29
C ALA A 140 -5.55 12.36 -2.52
N SER A 141 -4.72 12.18 -3.55
CA SER A 141 -3.65 13.13 -3.88
C SER A 141 -4.14 14.37 -4.62
N SER A 142 -5.41 14.39 -5.05
CA SER A 142 -6.05 15.50 -5.76
C SER A 142 -7.58 15.38 -5.72
N ALA A 143 -8.28 16.52 -5.78
CA ALA A 143 -9.75 16.55 -5.89
C ALA A 143 -10.27 15.77 -7.11
N LYS A 144 -9.54 15.74 -8.24
CA LYS A 144 -9.91 14.91 -9.41
C LYS A 144 -9.78 13.41 -9.14
N GLN A 145 -8.78 12.99 -8.36
CA GLN A 145 -8.59 11.60 -7.99
C GLN A 145 -9.66 11.17 -6.97
N ALA A 146 -9.97 12.04 -6.00
CA ALA A 146 -11.08 11.82 -5.08
C ALA A 146 -12.40 11.62 -5.82
N ARG A 147 -12.70 12.46 -6.82
CA ARG A 147 -13.85 12.29 -7.70
C ARG A 147 -13.86 10.91 -8.39
N GLN A 148 -12.71 10.44 -8.88
CA GLN A 148 -12.60 9.12 -9.49
C GLN A 148 -12.90 7.99 -8.49
N PHE A 149 -12.41 8.09 -7.25
CA PHE A 149 -12.70 7.10 -6.21
C PHE A 149 -14.20 6.97 -5.97
N VAL A 150 -14.90 8.10 -5.91
CA VAL A 150 -16.36 8.13 -5.78
C VAL A 150 -17.02 7.50 -7.00
N THR A 151 -16.69 7.92 -8.23
CA THR A 151 -17.34 7.37 -9.45
C THR A 151 -17.07 5.88 -9.68
N HIS A 152 -15.90 5.39 -9.25
CA HIS A 152 -15.59 3.95 -9.28
C HIS A 152 -16.22 3.19 -8.12
N GLY A 153 -16.93 3.87 -7.22
CA GLY A 153 -17.68 3.24 -6.14
C GLY A 153 -16.81 2.70 -5.01
N LYS A 154 -15.65 3.31 -4.79
CA LYS A 154 -14.68 2.95 -3.74
C LYS A 154 -14.95 3.65 -2.41
N VAL A 155 -16.03 4.42 -2.35
CA VAL A 155 -16.41 5.28 -1.23
C VAL A 155 -17.77 4.86 -0.72
N LYS A 156 -17.89 4.79 0.60
CA LYS A 156 -19.15 4.57 1.31
C LYS A 156 -19.45 5.78 2.19
N VAL A 157 -20.70 6.20 2.25
CA VAL A 157 -21.21 7.20 3.20
C VAL A 157 -22.25 6.51 4.07
N ASN A 158 -22.09 6.55 5.39
CA ASN A 158 -22.94 5.87 6.37
C ASN A 158 -23.17 4.39 6.01
N GLY A 159 -22.10 3.69 5.63
CA GLY A 159 -22.12 2.28 5.19
C GLY A 159 -22.64 2.03 3.77
N LYS A 160 -23.31 2.99 3.13
CA LYS A 160 -23.87 2.86 1.78
C LYS A 160 -22.89 3.33 0.72
N LYS A 161 -22.72 2.54 -0.35
CA LYS A 161 -21.87 2.91 -1.50
C LYS A 161 -22.43 4.16 -2.18
N MET A 162 -21.61 5.20 -2.31
CA MET A 162 -22.03 6.48 -2.88
C MET A 162 -21.23 6.76 -4.16
N PRO A 163 -21.80 6.55 -5.37
CA PRO A 163 -21.09 6.78 -6.64
C PRO A 163 -21.16 8.25 -7.14
N TYR A 164 -21.82 9.13 -6.39
CA TYR A 164 -22.08 10.51 -6.79
C TYR A 164 -21.10 11.49 -6.12
N PRO A 165 -20.10 12.03 -6.84
CA PRO A 165 -19.16 13.01 -6.29
C PRO A 165 -19.80 14.35 -5.97
N GLY A 166 -21.02 14.60 -6.47
CA GLY A 166 -21.81 15.79 -6.16
C GLY A 166 -22.59 15.70 -4.86
N TYR A 167 -22.55 14.56 -4.15
CA TYR A 167 -23.21 14.40 -2.86
C TYR A 167 -22.73 15.47 -1.88
N LEU A 168 -23.67 16.18 -1.28
CA LEU A 168 -23.40 17.17 -0.23
C LEU A 168 -23.52 16.46 1.11
N LEU A 169 -22.43 16.46 1.86
CA LEU A 169 -22.38 15.88 3.21
C LEU A 169 -23.22 16.73 4.16
N ASN A 170 -23.95 16.04 5.02
CA ASN A 170 -24.62 16.63 6.17
C ASN A 170 -23.71 16.50 7.40
N PRO A 171 -23.78 17.45 8.35
CA PRO A 171 -23.13 17.31 9.65
C PRO A 171 -23.49 15.95 10.30
N GLY A 172 -22.47 15.21 10.72
CA GLY A 172 -22.58 13.86 11.26
C GLY A 172 -22.30 12.72 10.25
N ASP A 173 -22.27 13.00 8.94
CA ASP A 173 -22.03 11.95 7.94
C ASP A 173 -20.62 11.35 8.06
N LEU A 174 -20.54 10.03 8.10
CA LEU A 174 -19.30 9.27 8.06
C LEU A 174 -19.04 8.79 6.64
N PHE A 175 -17.92 9.19 6.05
CA PHE A 175 -17.45 8.67 4.76
C PHE A 175 -16.18 7.82 4.91
N GLN A 176 -16.13 6.69 4.22
CA GLN A 176 -15.02 5.74 4.23
C GLN A 176 -14.56 5.45 2.81
N VAL A 177 -13.24 5.40 2.61
CA VAL A 177 -12.59 5.05 1.34
C VAL A 177 -11.89 3.71 1.48
N GLU A 178 -11.90 2.91 0.41
CA GLU A 178 -11.14 1.66 0.33
C GLU A 178 -9.64 1.88 0.65
N PRO A 179 -9.05 1.17 1.64
CA PRO A 179 -7.67 1.40 2.08
C PRO A 179 -6.62 1.24 0.98
N ASP A 180 -6.72 0.21 0.12
CA ASP A 180 -5.77 -0.02 -0.97
C ASP A 180 -5.74 1.17 -1.97
N SER A 181 -6.88 1.84 -2.14
CA SER A 181 -7.02 3.03 -2.99
C SER A 181 -6.39 4.27 -2.35
N VAL A 182 -6.55 4.43 -1.03
CA VAL A 182 -5.89 5.49 -0.27
C VAL A 182 -4.38 5.31 -0.30
N LEU A 183 -3.87 4.10 0.00
CA LEU A 183 -2.45 3.78 -0.04
C LEU A 183 -1.85 4.00 -1.42
N PHE A 184 -2.61 3.76 -2.49
CA PHE A 184 -2.21 4.10 -3.86
C PHE A 184 -2.14 5.60 -4.12
N ALA A 185 -3.08 6.38 -3.62
CA ALA A 185 -3.06 7.83 -3.80
C ALA A 185 -1.94 8.52 -3.02
N THR A 186 -1.81 8.16 -1.75
CA THR A 186 -0.88 8.78 -0.79
C THR A 186 0.50 8.16 -0.82
N GLY A 187 0.65 6.99 -1.44
CA GLY A 187 1.93 6.30 -1.58
C GLY A 187 2.82 6.87 -2.69
N ALA A 188 4.11 6.56 -2.59
CA ALA A 188 5.04 6.80 -3.68
C ALA A 188 4.68 5.96 -4.92
N PRO A 189 4.99 6.47 -6.13
CA PRO A 189 4.83 5.68 -7.35
C PRO A 189 5.70 4.42 -7.29
N LYS A 190 5.23 3.35 -7.93
CA LYS A 190 6.01 2.11 -8.08
C LYS A 190 7.29 2.37 -8.86
N GLU A 191 8.39 1.80 -8.37
CA GLU A 191 9.66 1.81 -9.08
C GLU A 191 9.56 1.04 -10.40
N PRO A 192 10.38 1.38 -11.43
CA PRO A 192 10.35 0.71 -12.73
C PRO A 192 10.48 -0.81 -12.64
N GLU A 193 11.30 -1.32 -11.72
CA GLU A 193 11.47 -2.76 -11.47
C GLU A 193 10.18 -3.41 -10.96
N GLN A 194 9.52 -2.79 -9.99
CA GLN A 194 8.23 -3.24 -9.45
C GLN A 194 7.13 -3.20 -10.51
N LEU A 195 7.15 -2.18 -11.38
CA LEU A 195 6.24 -2.11 -12.52
C LEU A 195 6.47 -3.25 -13.51
N ARG A 196 7.73 -3.58 -13.82
CA ARG A 196 8.11 -4.72 -14.69
C ARG A 196 7.67 -6.04 -14.07
N ALA A 197 7.96 -6.26 -12.78
CA ALA A 197 7.54 -7.44 -12.04
C ALA A 197 6.01 -7.60 -12.03
N GLY A 198 5.27 -6.53 -11.72
CA GLY A 198 3.80 -6.53 -11.74
C GLY A 198 3.19 -6.71 -13.13
N ARG A 199 3.85 -6.28 -14.20
CA ARG A 199 3.43 -6.59 -15.59
C ARG A 199 3.60 -8.08 -15.91
N LYS A 200 4.77 -8.66 -15.57
CA LYS A 200 5.03 -10.09 -15.73
C LYS A 200 4.05 -10.94 -14.91
N PHE A 201 3.77 -10.53 -13.68
CA PHE A 201 2.79 -11.19 -12.81
C PHE A 201 1.39 -11.17 -13.41
N ARG A 202 0.89 -10.00 -13.85
CA ARG A 202 -0.40 -9.89 -14.52
C ARG A 202 -0.47 -10.72 -15.80
N ALA A 203 0.56 -10.68 -16.64
CA ALA A 203 0.60 -11.50 -17.86
C ALA A 203 0.51 -13.01 -17.55
N LYS A 204 1.21 -13.49 -16.51
CA LYS A 204 1.09 -14.88 -16.04
C LYS A 204 -0.31 -15.18 -15.51
N SER A 205 -0.87 -14.31 -14.66
CA SER A 205 -2.20 -14.49 -14.09
C SER A 205 -3.30 -14.48 -15.16
N THR A 206 -3.25 -13.58 -16.14
CA THR A 206 -4.20 -13.56 -17.26
C THR A 206 -4.12 -14.85 -18.07
N ARG A 207 -2.92 -15.37 -18.34
CA ARG A 207 -2.76 -16.66 -19.02
C ARG A 207 -3.41 -17.79 -18.22
N VAL A 208 -3.17 -17.85 -16.90
CA VAL A 208 -3.78 -18.85 -16.02
C VAL A 208 -5.30 -18.74 -16.00
N ASN A 209 -5.85 -17.54 -15.87
CA ASN A 209 -7.30 -17.31 -15.88
C ASN A 209 -7.92 -17.76 -17.20
N VAL A 210 -7.32 -17.40 -18.34
CA VAL A 210 -7.76 -17.85 -19.67
C VAL A 210 -7.71 -19.37 -19.79
N THR A 211 -6.65 -20.03 -19.30
CA THR A 211 -6.59 -21.50 -19.30
C THR A 211 -7.64 -22.12 -18.39
N MET A 212 -7.87 -21.56 -17.20
CA MET A 212 -8.86 -22.06 -16.25
C MET A 212 -10.28 -21.88 -16.76
N ASP A 213 -10.58 -20.77 -17.45
CA ASP A 213 -11.88 -20.57 -18.09
C ASP A 213 -12.08 -21.59 -19.21
N LYS A 214 -11.06 -21.90 -20.03
CA LYS A 214 -11.12 -23.00 -21.01
C LYS A 214 -11.36 -24.37 -20.37
N PHE A 215 -10.71 -24.66 -19.24
CA PHE A 215 -10.96 -25.92 -18.51
C PHE A 215 -12.37 -25.96 -17.92
N ARG A 216 -12.89 -24.83 -17.42
CA ARG A 216 -14.25 -24.72 -16.89
C ARG A 216 -15.29 -24.90 -17.99
N THR A 217 -15.09 -24.33 -19.18
CA THR A 217 -16.00 -24.52 -20.32
C THR A 217 -15.96 -25.97 -20.79
N ALA A 218 -14.78 -26.55 -21.00
CA ALA A 218 -14.65 -27.95 -21.40
C ALA A 218 -15.27 -28.92 -20.37
N ARG A 219 -15.14 -28.63 -19.07
CA ARG A 219 -15.79 -29.42 -18.01
C ARG A 219 -17.31 -29.27 -18.05
N ARG A 220 -17.84 -28.06 -18.28
CA ARG A 220 -19.28 -27.83 -18.44
C ARG A 220 -19.83 -28.57 -19.65
N GLU A 221 -19.13 -28.55 -20.78
CA GLU A 221 -19.47 -29.29 -22.00
C GLU A 221 -19.45 -30.80 -21.76
N LYS A 222 -18.42 -31.33 -21.09
CA LYS A 222 -18.37 -32.76 -20.73
C LYS A 222 -19.51 -33.18 -19.81
N VAL A 223 -19.83 -32.38 -18.79
CA VAL A 223 -20.95 -32.66 -17.88
C VAL A 223 -22.29 -32.58 -18.63
N ALA A 224 -22.44 -31.61 -19.54
CA ALA A 224 -23.63 -31.51 -20.39
C ALA A 224 -23.77 -32.73 -21.33
N ALA A 225 -22.68 -33.17 -21.94
CA ALA A 225 -22.65 -34.37 -22.79
C ALA A 225 -22.98 -35.64 -21.99
N GLN A 226 -22.38 -35.81 -20.80
CA GLN A 226 -22.69 -36.94 -19.91
C GLN A 226 -24.16 -36.93 -19.47
N ARG A 227 -24.73 -35.76 -19.15
CA ARG A 227 -26.16 -35.65 -18.84
C ARG A 227 -27.05 -35.98 -20.03
N ALA A 228 -26.67 -35.56 -21.25
CA ALA A 228 -27.41 -35.90 -22.46
C ALA A 228 -27.34 -37.39 -22.78
N GLU A 229 -26.17 -38.01 -22.64
CA GLU A 229 -25.97 -39.44 -22.81
C GLU A 229 -26.74 -40.25 -21.75
N GLN A 230 -26.74 -39.79 -20.51
CA GLN A 230 -27.49 -40.42 -19.43
C GLN A 230 -29.00 -40.27 -19.63
N ALA A 231 -29.49 -39.09 -20.04
CA ALA A 231 -30.89 -38.90 -20.42
C ALA A 231 -31.30 -39.79 -21.62
N ALA A 232 -30.42 -40.00 -22.59
CA ALA A 232 -30.67 -40.92 -23.71
C ALA A 232 -30.72 -42.39 -23.25
N LYS A 233 -29.85 -42.78 -22.32
CA LYS A 233 -29.86 -44.12 -21.70
C LYS A 233 -31.08 -44.34 -20.81
N ASP A 234 -31.47 -43.33 -20.04
CA ASP A 234 -32.66 -43.37 -19.18
C ASP A 234 -33.92 -43.46 -20.04
N ALA A 235 -34.02 -42.69 -21.14
CA ALA A 235 -35.12 -42.80 -22.10
C ALA A 235 -35.16 -44.17 -22.82
N ALA A 236 -34.01 -44.76 -23.14
CA ALA A 236 -33.93 -46.10 -23.71
C ALA A 236 -34.27 -47.21 -22.70
N ALA A 237 -33.89 -47.04 -21.43
CA ALA A 237 -34.22 -47.96 -20.35
C ALA A 237 -35.72 -47.91 -19.98
N GLU A 238 -36.32 -46.72 -20.04
CA GLU A 238 -37.77 -46.51 -19.87
C GLU A 238 -38.57 -47.15 -21.01
N ALA A 239 -38.05 -47.13 -22.24
CA ALA A 239 -38.60 -47.87 -23.38
C ALA A 239 -38.41 -49.41 -23.29
N ALA A 240 -37.46 -49.89 -22.48
CA ALA A 240 -37.12 -51.31 -22.33
C ALA A 240 -37.64 -51.97 -21.02
N GLY A 241 -38.26 -51.21 -20.12
CA GLY A 241 -38.89 -51.75 -18.91
C GLY A 241 -37.94 -52.29 -17.83
N GLU A 242 -36.70 -51.80 -17.76
CA GLU A 242 -35.66 -52.37 -16.88
C GLU A 242 -35.38 -51.52 -15.64
N THR A 243 -35.40 -52.15 -14.45
CA THR A 243 -35.18 -51.48 -13.15
C THR A 243 -33.68 -51.41 -12.79
N VAL A 244 -33.12 -50.19 -12.79
CA VAL A 244 -31.69 -49.96 -12.55
C VAL A 244 -31.37 -49.87 -11.04
N LYS A 245 -30.66 -50.87 -10.50
CA LYS A 245 -30.10 -50.86 -9.13
C LYS A 245 -28.79 -50.06 -9.06
N SER A 246 -28.71 -49.13 -8.11
CA SER A 246 -27.55 -48.29 -7.83
C SER A 246 -26.44 -49.06 -7.10
N LYS A 247 -25.21 -49.02 -7.64
CA LYS A 247 -24.01 -49.58 -6.97
C LYS A 247 -23.44 -48.58 -5.97
N THR A 248 -23.47 -48.95 -4.70
CA THR A 248 -22.82 -48.22 -3.60
C THR A 248 -21.30 -48.40 -3.67
N ARG A 249 -20.58 -47.30 -3.84
CA ARG A 249 -19.11 -47.28 -3.88
C ARG A 249 -18.57 -47.40 -2.46
N VAL A 250 -18.00 -48.56 -2.13
CA VAL A 250 -17.28 -48.79 -0.87
C VAL A 250 -16.04 -47.88 -0.83
N VAL A 251 -16.07 -46.89 0.05
CA VAL A 251 -14.92 -46.04 0.35
C VAL A 251 -14.01 -46.83 1.28
N LYS A 252 -12.92 -47.39 0.72
CA LYS A 252 -11.76 -47.79 1.53
C LYS A 252 -11.10 -46.52 2.08
N PRO A 253 -10.50 -46.55 3.29
CA PRO A 253 -9.80 -45.41 3.87
C PRO A 253 -8.80 -44.84 2.87
N THR A 254 -8.82 -43.53 2.73
CA THR A 254 -8.18 -42.72 1.71
C THR A 254 -6.72 -43.09 1.44
N LEU A 255 -6.45 -43.43 0.17
CA LEU A 255 -5.12 -43.73 -0.38
C LEU A 255 -4.12 -42.53 -0.28
N GLU A 256 -4.63 -41.33 0.01
CA GLU A 256 -3.87 -40.07 -0.02
C GLU A 256 -2.86 -39.96 1.14
N ASP A 257 -3.17 -40.53 2.32
CA ASP A 257 -2.28 -40.46 3.50
C ASP A 257 -1.05 -41.38 3.38
N ASN A 258 -1.13 -42.46 2.60
CA ASN A 258 -0.02 -43.38 2.37
C ASN A 258 0.96 -42.92 1.26
N MET A 259 0.52 -42.06 0.35
CA MET A 259 1.35 -41.61 -0.78
C MET A 259 2.36 -40.52 -0.40
N VAL A 260 1.99 -39.65 0.55
CA VAL A 260 2.86 -38.57 1.03
C VAL A 260 4.07 -39.15 1.76
N LEU A 261 3.85 -40.09 2.68
CA LEU A 261 4.91 -40.75 3.43
C LEU A 261 5.89 -41.49 2.51
N ARG A 262 5.39 -42.23 1.51
CA ARG A 262 6.23 -42.94 0.53
C ARG A 262 7.08 -42.00 -0.32
N ARG A 263 6.53 -40.85 -0.74
CA ARG A 263 7.29 -39.81 -1.44
C ARG A 263 8.38 -39.19 -0.58
N GLN A 264 8.12 -38.95 0.70
CA GLN A 264 9.14 -38.49 1.65
C GLN A 264 10.28 -39.51 1.78
N ARG A 265 9.98 -40.81 1.94
CA ARG A 265 11.02 -41.85 2.03
C ARG A 265 11.85 -41.99 0.75
N GLN A 266 11.22 -41.78 -0.40
CA GLN A 266 11.93 -41.77 -1.68
C GLN A 266 12.89 -40.57 -1.79
N ALA A 267 12.50 -39.41 -1.25
CA ALA A 267 13.38 -38.23 -1.19
C ALA A 267 14.56 -38.45 -0.23
N ASP A 268 14.32 -39.01 0.98
CA ASP A 268 15.37 -39.37 1.93
C ASP A 268 16.44 -40.28 1.29
N ALA A 269 16.00 -41.28 0.51
CA ALA A 269 16.91 -42.20 -0.20
C ALA A 269 17.77 -41.48 -1.26
N VAL A 270 17.19 -40.51 -1.99
CA VAL A 270 17.93 -39.69 -2.97
C VAL A 270 18.99 -38.83 -2.28
N ASP A 271 18.67 -38.25 -1.13
CA ASP A 271 19.61 -37.40 -0.40
C ASP A 271 20.73 -38.22 0.23
N LEU A 272 20.46 -39.43 0.72
CA LEU A 272 21.51 -40.37 1.16
C LEU A 272 22.47 -40.76 0.02
N LEU A 273 21.96 -40.99 -1.20
CA LEU A 273 22.81 -41.26 -2.36
C LEU A 273 23.74 -40.08 -2.68
N LYS A 274 23.23 -38.85 -2.65
CA LYS A 274 24.06 -37.65 -2.83
C LYS A 274 25.12 -37.51 -1.74
N GLN A 275 24.77 -37.75 -0.48
CA GLN A 275 25.73 -37.70 0.62
C GLN A 275 26.83 -38.75 0.46
N ALA A 276 26.48 -39.97 0.01
CA ALA A 276 27.44 -41.04 -0.27
C ALA A 276 28.39 -40.67 -1.43
N GLU A 277 27.87 -40.07 -2.51
CA GLU A 277 28.69 -39.57 -3.63
C GLU A 277 29.64 -38.45 -3.21
N LEU A 278 29.18 -37.51 -2.38
CA LEU A 278 30.01 -36.44 -1.82
C LEU A 278 31.14 -36.98 -0.94
N LEU A 279 30.87 -38.02 -0.13
CA LEU A 279 31.90 -38.69 0.66
C LEU A 279 32.91 -39.43 -0.23
N GLN A 280 32.45 -40.10 -1.28
CA GLN A 280 33.31 -40.82 -2.22
C GLN A 280 34.25 -39.88 -3.00
N ASN A 281 33.78 -38.69 -3.34
CA ASN A 281 34.52 -37.70 -4.14
C ASN A 281 35.34 -36.71 -3.31
N ASN A 282 35.37 -36.84 -1.98
CA ASN A 282 36.09 -35.91 -1.11
C ASN A 282 37.61 -36.10 -1.19
N ARG A 283 38.28 -35.31 -2.04
CA ARG A 283 39.75 -35.33 -2.21
C ARG A 283 40.53 -35.00 -0.94
N LYS A 284 39.94 -34.25 0.01
CA LYS A 284 40.62 -33.83 1.24
C LYS A 284 40.65 -34.94 2.30
N ARG A 285 39.73 -35.90 2.22
CA ARG A 285 39.60 -37.02 3.18
C ARG A 285 39.35 -38.32 2.42
N PRO A 286 40.41 -38.94 1.85
CA PRO A 286 40.24 -40.18 1.11
C PRO A 286 39.75 -41.32 2.02
N LEU A 287 38.69 -42.01 1.60
CA LEU A 287 38.13 -43.16 2.30
C LEU A 287 39.08 -44.38 2.22
N SER A 288 39.10 -45.18 3.29
CA SER A 288 39.78 -46.47 3.35
C SER A 288 39.20 -47.46 2.35
N ALA A 289 39.98 -48.47 1.92
CA ALA A 289 39.50 -49.50 1.00
C ALA A 289 38.26 -50.24 1.54
N LYS A 290 38.23 -50.56 2.84
CA LYS A 290 37.08 -51.19 3.51
C LYS A 290 35.84 -50.27 3.54
N GLN A 291 36.02 -49.00 3.89
CA GLN A 291 34.93 -48.01 3.84
C GLN A 291 34.35 -47.82 2.44
N LYS A 292 35.19 -47.90 1.39
CA LYS A 292 34.71 -47.84 0.00
C LYS A 292 33.90 -49.09 -0.37
N GLN A 293 34.24 -50.26 0.15
CA GLN A 293 33.46 -51.48 -0.05
C GLN A 293 32.11 -51.39 0.67
N ASP A 294 32.12 -50.99 1.94
CA ASP A 294 30.91 -50.85 2.76
C ASP A 294 29.95 -49.79 2.15
N LEU A 295 30.48 -48.64 1.71
CA LEU A 295 29.70 -47.58 1.08
C LEU A 295 29.12 -48.01 -0.28
N ARG A 296 29.84 -48.82 -1.08
CA ARG A 296 29.31 -49.40 -2.32
C ARG A 296 28.19 -50.40 -2.07
N ALA A 297 28.33 -51.24 -1.04
CA ALA A 297 27.29 -52.18 -0.63
C ALA A 297 26.03 -51.45 -0.15
N LEU A 298 26.19 -50.39 0.66
CA LEU A 298 25.10 -49.52 1.11
C LEU A 298 24.40 -48.82 -0.07
N VAL A 299 25.15 -48.22 -1.00
CA VAL A 299 24.58 -47.56 -2.19
C VAL A 299 23.73 -48.54 -3.01
N LYS A 300 24.15 -49.81 -3.13
CA LYS A 300 23.35 -50.85 -3.79
C LYS A 300 22.03 -51.12 -3.05
N LYS A 301 22.06 -51.22 -1.72
CA LYS A 301 20.86 -51.40 -0.89
C LYS A 301 19.90 -50.21 -0.97
N VAL A 302 20.41 -48.98 -0.90
CA VAL A 302 19.59 -47.75 -1.00
C VAL A 302 18.90 -47.62 -2.35
N LYS A 303 19.55 -48.03 -3.45
CA LYS A 303 18.91 -48.04 -4.80
C LYS A 303 17.77 -49.06 -4.89
N VAL A 304 17.93 -50.24 -4.27
CA VAL A 304 16.86 -51.25 -4.21
C VAL A 304 15.70 -50.74 -3.35
N PHE A 305 15.98 -50.17 -2.18
CA PHE A 305 14.99 -49.55 -1.31
C PHE A 305 14.20 -48.45 -2.04
N GLN A 306 14.88 -47.54 -2.75
CA GLN A 306 14.26 -46.48 -3.55
C GLN A 306 13.25 -47.03 -4.57
N GLY A 307 13.55 -48.14 -5.25
CA GLY A 307 12.67 -48.79 -6.20
C GLY A 307 11.48 -49.53 -5.55
N GLN A 308 11.62 -49.92 -4.28
CA GLN A 308 10.62 -50.68 -3.52
C GLN A 308 9.70 -49.81 -2.65
N CYS A 309 10.01 -48.52 -2.46
CA CYS A 309 9.22 -47.56 -1.66
C CYS A 309 7.73 -47.50 -2.03
N MET A 310 7.36 -47.82 -3.27
CA MET A 310 5.97 -47.79 -3.75
C MET A 310 5.27 -49.16 -3.75
N ARG A 311 5.99 -50.24 -3.44
CA ARG A 311 5.49 -51.63 -3.58
C ARG A 311 5.46 -52.40 -2.26
N LEU A 312 6.29 -52.04 -1.29
CA LEU A 312 6.38 -52.74 0.00
C LEU A 312 5.24 -52.34 0.96
N PRO A 313 4.75 -53.27 1.81
CA PRO A 313 3.93 -52.94 2.97
C PRO A 313 4.62 -51.91 3.88
N LEU A 314 3.84 -51.06 4.57
CA LEU A 314 4.39 -49.90 5.28
C LEU A 314 5.36 -50.30 6.42
N GLU A 315 5.01 -51.32 7.19
CA GLU A 315 5.83 -51.84 8.30
C GLU A 315 7.22 -52.26 7.80
N LYS A 316 7.28 -53.08 6.74
CA LYS A 316 8.53 -53.53 6.11
C LYS A 316 9.35 -52.38 5.51
N LEU A 317 8.67 -51.32 5.06
CA LEU A 317 9.33 -50.13 4.52
C LEU A 317 10.05 -49.33 5.63
N GLU A 318 9.49 -49.29 6.83
CA GLU A 318 10.12 -48.59 7.96
C GLU A 318 11.25 -49.39 8.61
N GLU A 319 11.11 -50.73 8.66
CA GLU A 319 12.17 -51.64 9.09
C GLU A 319 13.43 -51.51 8.21
N THR A 320 13.27 -51.62 6.89
CA THR A 320 14.38 -51.49 5.93
C THR A 320 15.02 -50.10 5.96
N ARG A 321 14.25 -49.04 6.24
CA ARG A 321 14.79 -47.69 6.47
C ARG A 321 15.66 -47.63 7.72
N ALA A 322 15.22 -48.23 8.82
CA ALA A 322 15.97 -48.24 10.07
C ALA A 322 17.30 -49.00 9.93
N GLU A 323 17.31 -50.10 9.19
CA GLU A 323 18.54 -50.85 8.86
C GLU A 323 19.53 -50.01 8.04
N ILE A 324 19.06 -49.35 6.97
CA ILE A 324 19.90 -48.46 6.14
C ILE A 324 20.50 -47.32 6.97
N ALA A 325 19.74 -46.74 7.90
CA ALA A 325 20.23 -45.67 8.77
C ALA A 325 21.36 -46.16 9.71
N ARG A 326 21.24 -47.38 10.26
CA ARG A 326 22.29 -47.98 11.09
C ARG A 326 23.56 -48.26 10.29
N GLU A 327 23.42 -48.81 9.08
CA GLU A 327 24.56 -49.08 8.19
C GLU A 327 25.24 -47.81 7.67
N TRP A 328 24.49 -46.72 7.53
CA TRP A 328 25.06 -45.41 7.15
C TRP A 328 25.96 -44.83 8.25
N GLU A 329 25.53 -44.89 9.51
CA GLU A 329 26.32 -44.36 10.63
C GLU A 329 27.62 -45.14 10.82
N THR A 330 27.61 -46.47 10.63
CA THR A 330 28.82 -47.30 10.68
C THR A 330 29.76 -47.03 9.50
N ALA A 331 29.23 -46.78 8.30
CA ALA A 331 30.02 -46.43 7.13
C ALA A 331 30.68 -45.04 7.25
N LYS A 332 30.00 -44.09 7.91
CA LYS A 332 30.45 -42.70 8.10
C LYS A 332 31.50 -42.55 9.21
N SER A 333 31.42 -43.34 10.28
CA SER A 333 32.27 -43.22 11.46
C SER A 333 33.26 -44.39 11.59
N HIS A 334 34.44 -44.29 10.96
CA HIS A 334 35.47 -45.34 11.11
C HIS A 334 36.51 -44.95 12.18
N PRO A 335 36.63 -45.69 13.30
CA PRO A 335 37.40 -45.28 14.49
C PRO A 335 38.89 -45.02 14.21
N ARG A 336 39.48 -45.72 13.23
CA ARG A 336 40.90 -45.51 12.83
C ARG A 336 41.18 -44.16 12.15
N GLN A 337 40.21 -43.53 11.50
CA GLN A 337 40.41 -42.23 10.86
C GLN A 337 40.25 -41.06 11.83
N ALA A 338 39.36 -41.18 12.82
CA ALA A 338 39.22 -40.19 13.89
C ALA A 338 40.56 -40.04 14.65
N ALA A 339 41.18 -41.15 15.05
CA ALA A 339 42.50 -41.17 15.70
C ALA A 339 43.63 -40.61 14.81
N LYS A 340 43.62 -40.90 13.50
CA LYS A 340 44.61 -40.37 12.55
C LYS A 340 44.51 -38.85 12.37
N TRP A 341 43.29 -38.31 12.34
CA TRP A 341 43.08 -36.85 12.23
C TRP A 341 43.41 -36.11 13.52
N GLU A 342 43.18 -36.72 14.69
CA GLU A 342 43.65 -36.19 15.98
C GLU A 342 45.19 -36.13 16.04
N ALA A 343 45.88 -37.18 15.59
CA ALA A 343 47.35 -37.20 15.51
C ALA A 343 47.93 -36.17 14.52
N ILE A 344 47.26 -35.92 13.39
CA ILE A 344 47.65 -34.87 12.44
C ILE A 344 47.43 -33.47 13.04
N LYS A 345 46.36 -33.28 13.82
CA LYS A 345 46.05 -32.02 14.50
C LYS A 345 47.10 -31.71 15.59
N ALA A 346 47.57 -32.74 16.31
CA ALA A 346 48.67 -32.63 17.26
C ALA A 346 50.00 -32.27 16.57
N LYS A 347 50.33 -32.89 15.42
CA LYS A 347 51.53 -32.55 14.63
C LYS A 347 51.54 -31.15 14.02
N LYS A 348 50.37 -30.57 13.77
CA LYS A 348 50.24 -29.21 13.20
C LYS A 348 50.33 -28.12 14.27
N ALA A 349 50.12 -28.46 15.54
CA ALA A 349 50.28 -27.55 16.67
C ALA A 349 51.76 -27.33 17.07
N SER A 350 52.68 -28.18 16.61
CA SER A 350 54.09 -28.17 17.01
C SER A 350 55.06 -27.59 15.97
N GLN A 351 54.58 -26.91 14.91
CA GLN A 351 55.46 -26.28 13.90
C GLN A 351 55.58 -24.77 14.11
N PRO A 352 56.80 -24.19 14.15
CA PRO A 352 57.00 -22.75 14.23
C PRO A 352 56.63 -22.03 12.92
N PRO A 353 56.24 -20.74 12.97
CA PRO A 353 55.75 -20.00 11.81
C PRO A 353 56.86 -19.72 10.79
N LYS A 354 56.54 -19.82 9.49
CA LYS A 354 57.47 -19.52 8.39
C LYS A 354 57.71 -18.01 8.23
N PRO A 355 58.90 -17.58 7.75
CA PRO A 355 59.25 -16.18 7.56
C PRO A 355 58.34 -15.47 6.54
N ILE A 356 58.04 -14.20 6.79
CA ILE A 356 57.14 -13.36 5.99
C ILE A 356 57.99 -12.54 5.01
N ASP A 357 57.69 -12.70 3.72
CA ASP A 357 58.35 -12.06 2.57
C ASP A 357 57.91 -10.58 2.43
N PRO A 358 58.82 -9.59 2.35
CA PRO A 358 58.48 -8.16 2.46
C PRO A 358 57.84 -7.53 1.22
N ASP A 359 57.85 -8.17 0.05
CA ASP A 359 57.33 -7.61 -1.22
C ASP A 359 55.92 -8.11 -1.62
N ALA A 360 55.24 -8.82 -0.73
CA ALA A 360 53.88 -9.30 -0.98
C ALA A 360 52.85 -8.20 -0.67
N LYS A 361 51.98 -7.87 -1.65
CA LYS A 361 50.81 -6.97 -1.47
C LYS A 361 50.16 -7.22 -0.10
N PRO A 362 49.87 -6.17 0.70
CA PRO A 362 49.43 -6.33 2.08
C PRO A 362 48.24 -7.28 2.11
N ARG A 363 48.43 -8.43 2.75
CA ARG A 363 47.35 -9.40 2.93
C ARG A 363 46.31 -8.71 3.79
N ILE A 364 45.16 -8.36 3.18
CA ILE A 364 43.96 -7.85 3.85
C ILE A 364 43.86 -8.54 5.20
N THR A 365 43.96 -7.76 6.27
CA THR A 365 44.07 -8.29 7.62
C THR A 365 42.83 -9.15 7.90
N TYR A 366 42.94 -10.17 8.75
CA TYR A 366 41.79 -11.04 9.05
C TYR A 366 40.55 -10.24 9.44
N GLY A 367 40.71 -9.16 10.22
CA GLY A 367 39.65 -8.23 10.58
C GLY A 367 38.99 -7.50 9.39
N GLU A 368 39.76 -7.08 8.39
CA GLU A 368 39.22 -6.42 7.18
C GLU A 368 38.49 -7.40 6.24
N LYS A 369 38.90 -8.68 6.22
CA LYS A 369 38.15 -9.72 5.49
C LYS A 369 36.82 -10.00 6.18
N VAL A 370 36.84 -10.11 7.51
CA VAL A 370 35.63 -10.33 8.31
C VAL A 370 34.67 -9.15 8.20
N SER A 371 35.16 -7.90 8.21
CA SER A 371 34.30 -6.72 8.03
C SER A 371 33.68 -6.65 6.64
N LYS A 372 34.44 -6.94 5.57
CA LYS A 372 33.89 -7.03 4.20
C LYS A 372 32.86 -8.14 4.06
N GLN A 373 33.12 -9.31 4.65
CA GLN A 373 32.16 -10.42 4.67
C GLN A 373 30.88 -10.03 5.40
N LEU A 374 30.98 -9.40 6.58
CA LEU A 374 29.83 -8.88 7.31
C LEU A 374 29.04 -7.83 6.52
N GLU A 375 29.71 -6.96 5.77
CA GLU A 375 29.05 -5.98 4.90
C GLU A 375 28.30 -6.64 3.74
N GLU A 376 28.89 -7.66 3.11
CA GLU A 376 28.26 -8.45 2.05
C GLU A 376 27.07 -9.26 2.58
N GLU A 377 27.21 -9.90 3.74
CA GLU A 377 26.12 -10.58 4.43
C GLU A 377 25.00 -9.61 4.82
N ARG A 378 25.34 -8.41 5.28
CA ARG A 378 24.35 -7.36 5.59
C ARG A 378 23.62 -6.91 4.31
N LYS A 379 24.34 -6.68 3.21
CA LYS A 379 23.75 -6.29 1.92
C LYS A 379 22.82 -7.37 1.39
N THR A 380 23.25 -8.62 1.37
CA THR A 380 22.43 -9.75 0.90
C THR A 380 21.21 -9.97 1.78
N ARG A 381 21.34 -9.83 3.10
CA ARG A 381 20.20 -9.88 4.03
C ARG A 381 19.22 -8.73 3.78
N MET A 382 19.70 -7.51 3.54
CA MET A 382 18.87 -6.36 3.21
C MET A 382 18.16 -6.53 1.85
N GLU A 383 18.82 -7.10 0.86
CA GLU A 383 18.21 -7.42 -0.44
C GLU A 383 17.13 -8.50 -0.31
N LYS A 384 17.39 -9.53 0.50
CA LYS A 384 16.41 -10.57 0.79
C LYS A 384 15.17 -10.00 1.49
N LEU A 385 15.36 -9.15 2.51
CA LEU A 385 14.26 -8.45 3.17
C LEU A 385 13.48 -7.56 2.19
N LYS A 386 14.17 -6.81 1.30
CA LYS A 386 13.50 -6.00 0.27
C LYS A 386 12.66 -6.85 -0.68
N MET A 387 13.14 -8.03 -1.07
CA MET A 387 12.40 -8.97 -1.92
C MET A 387 11.20 -9.56 -1.19
N GLU A 388 11.34 -9.96 0.07
CA GLU A 388 10.26 -10.51 0.91
C GLU A 388 9.16 -9.47 1.18
N MET A 389 9.53 -8.19 1.35
CA MET A 389 8.58 -7.10 1.54
C MET A 389 7.87 -6.66 0.24
N HIS A 390 8.34 -7.10 -0.93
CA HIS A 390 7.78 -6.69 -2.20
C HIS A 390 6.58 -7.56 -2.59
N ASP A 391 5.38 -7.04 -2.39
CA ASP A 391 4.15 -7.63 -2.92
C ASP A 391 3.79 -7.03 -4.29
N PRO A 392 3.84 -7.81 -5.40
CA PRO A 392 3.49 -7.34 -6.74
C PRO A 392 1.98 -7.25 -6.99
N THR A 393 1.14 -7.85 -6.13
CA THR A 393 -0.32 -7.86 -6.28
C THR A 393 -0.95 -6.52 -5.93
N LYS A 394 -0.36 -5.79 -4.97
CA LYS A 394 -0.85 -4.50 -4.49
C LYS A 394 -0.67 -3.39 -5.53
N PRO A 395 -1.54 -2.36 -5.59
CA PRO A 395 -1.47 -1.32 -6.62
C PRO A 395 -0.37 -0.26 -6.36
N TYR A 396 0.10 -0.12 -5.12
CA TYR A 396 1.11 0.85 -4.69
C TYR A 396 2.52 0.24 -4.56
N ALA A 397 3.54 1.09 -4.36
CA ALA A 397 4.90 0.63 -4.11
C ALA A 397 4.99 -0.11 -2.77
N THR A 398 5.65 -1.26 -2.76
CA THR A 398 5.85 -2.10 -1.57
C THR A 398 7.36 -2.22 -1.28
N PRO A 399 7.84 -1.89 -0.06
CA PRO A 399 7.06 -1.40 1.09
C PRO A 399 6.45 -0.02 0.84
N TRP A 400 5.30 0.23 1.48
CA TRP A 400 4.59 1.51 1.34
C TRP A 400 5.42 2.64 1.95
N ARG A 401 5.51 3.75 1.22
CA ARG A 401 6.16 4.99 1.67
C ARG A 401 5.32 6.18 1.20
N PRO A 402 5.29 7.30 1.94
CA PRO A 402 4.47 8.45 1.55
C PRO A 402 4.94 9.03 0.22
N ARG A 403 3.99 9.69 -0.46
CA ARG A 403 4.20 10.35 -1.73
C ARG A 403 5.25 11.45 -1.59
N PRO A 404 6.14 11.63 -2.59
CA PRO A 404 7.06 12.76 -2.60
C PRO A 404 6.31 14.08 -2.46
N PHE A 405 6.80 14.95 -1.57
CA PHE A 405 6.23 16.27 -1.28
C PHE A 405 4.81 16.28 -0.68
N MET A 406 4.33 15.16 -0.12
CA MET A 406 3.04 15.11 0.60
C MET A 406 3.02 16.09 1.79
N SER A 407 4.14 16.24 2.51
CA SER A 407 4.26 17.09 3.70
C SER A 407 3.84 18.54 3.47
N ALA A 408 4.13 19.12 2.30
CA ALA A 408 3.77 20.50 1.96
C ALA A 408 2.26 20.74 1.84
N PHE A 409 1.46 19.67 1.72
CA PHE A 409 0.01 19.73 1.58
C PHE A 409 -0.73 19.01 2.70
N ALA A 410 0.00 18.44 3.67
CA ALA A 410 -0.56 17.61 4.72
C ALA A 410 -1.14 18.48 5.84
N PHE A 411 -2.41 18.86 5.68
CA PHE A 411 -3.21 19.47 6.75
C PHE A 411 -4.64 18.93 6.67
N VAL A 412 -5.25 18.71 7.82
CA VAL A 412 -6.66 18.29 7.94
C VAL A 412 -7.45 19.47 8.50
N PRO A 413 -8.54 19.91 7.84
CA PRO A 413 -9.31 21.04 8.32
C PRO A 413 -10.17 20.67 9.53
N ARG A 414 -10.45 21.65 10.40
CA ARG A 414 -11.16 21.46 11.68
C ARG A 414 -12.61 20.98 11.58
N TYR A 415 -13.22 21.02 10.41
CA TYR A 415 -14.58 20.51 10.18
C TYR A 415 -14.63 19.01 9.83
N LEU A 416 -13.47 18.37 9.67
CA LEU A 416 -13.32 16.94 9.44
C LEU A 416 -12.58 16.28 10.59
N GLU A 417 -13.15 15.22 11.14
CA GLU A 417 -12.46 14.30 12.03
C GLU A 417 -12.03 13.07 11.24
N VAL A 418 -10.74 12.72 11.26
CA VAL A 418 -10.19 11.71 10.34
C VAL A 418 -9.50 10.59 11.11
N ASN A 419 -9.84 9.35 10.78
CA ASN A 419 -9.14 8.16 11.22
C ASN A 419 -8.42 7.48 10.04
N HIS A 420 -7.11 7.68 9.96
CA HIS A 420 -6.29 7.13 8.86
C HIS A 420 -6.11 5.61 8.91
N LYS A 421 -6.27 4.95 10.07
CA LYS A 421 -6.09 3.48 10.19
C LYS A 421 -7.13 2.72 9.36
N ILE A 422 -8.39 3.18 9.42
CA ILE A 422 -9.53 2.57 8.72
C ILE A 422 -9.96 3.36 7.47
N CYS A 423 -9.24 4.44 7.15
CA CYS A 423 -9.53 5.32 6.01
C CYS A 423 -10.97 5.89 6.05
N SER A 424 -11.43 6.29 7.23
CA SER A 424 -12.75 6.92 7.44
C SER A 424 -12.61 8.34 8.00
N ALA A 425 -13.59 9.17 7.72
CA ALA A 425 -13.69 10.51 8.29
C ALA A 425 -15.15 10.88 8.54
N VAL A 426 -15.39 11.70 9.56
CA VAL A 426 -16.70 12.24 9.93
C VAL A 426 -16.74 13.70 9.56
N TYR A 427 -17.80 14.10 8.85
CA TYR A 427 -18.08 15.48 8.54
C TYR A 427 -18.77 16.14 9.72
N LEU A 428 -18.02 16.83 10.58
CA LEU A 428 -18.55 17.33 11.86
C LEU A 428 -19.55 18.48 11.66
N ARG A 429 -19.24 19.41 10.75
CA ARG A 429 -20.00 20.64 10.52
C ARG A 429 -19.64 21.27 9.19
N ASP A 430 -20.42 22.26 8.77
CA ASP A 430 -20.02 23.14 7.66
C ASP A 430 -18.84 24.05 8.10
N PRO A 431 -17.89 24.39 7.20
CA PRO A 431 -16.82 25.32 7.52
C PRO A 431 -17.38 26.68 7.95
N VAL A 432 -16.77 27.29 8.96
CA VAL A 432 -17.14 28.62 9.48
C VAL A 432 -15.94 29.56 9.58
N ALA A 433 -16.19 30.87 9.51
CA ALA A 433 -15.20 31.88 9.85
C ALA A 433 -15.22 32.18 11.36
N ARG A 434 -14.04 32.42 11.93
CA ARG A 434 -13.83 32.78 13.35
C ARG A 434 -12.97 34.06 13.41
N PRO A 435 -12.93 34.76 14.56
CA PRO A 435 -11.98 35.84 14.76
C PRO A 435 -10.54 35.39 14.45
N GLY A 436 -9.90 36.00 13.45
CA GLY A 436 -8.52 35.70 13.04
C GLY A 436 -8.28 34.41 12.24
N LEU A 437 -9.30 33.58 11.95
CA LEU A 437 -9.13 32.30 11.25
C LEU A 437 -10.36 31.96 10.39
N THR A 438 -10.13 31.29 9.26
CA THR A 438 -11.19 30.64 8.49
C THR A 438 -10.92 29.16 8.30
N GLU A 439 -11.97 28.35 8.34
CA GLU A 439 -11.84 26.90 8.17
C GLU A 439 -11.73 26.46 6.70
N VAL A 440 -12.14 27.29 5.73
CA VAL A 440 -11.99 27.01 4.29
C VAL A 440 -10.51 27.12 3.91
N PRO A 441 -9.86 26.03 3.46
CA PRO A 441 -8.45 26.11 3.11
C PRO A 441 -8.27 26.80 1.76
N THR A 442 -7.57 27.92 1.76
CA THR A 442 -7.27 28.73 0.58
C THR A 442 -5.82 29.23 0.62
N PRO A 443 -5.07 29.16 -0.50
CA PRO A 443 -3.72 29.74 -0.59
C PRO A 443 -3.73 31.22 -1.00
N PHE A 444 -4.91 31.81 -1.22
CA PHE A 444 -5.08 33.19 -1.66
C PHE A 444 -5.43 34.11 -0.48
N PRO A 445 -4.93 35.35 -0.48
CA PRO A 445 -5.25 36.34 0.54
C PRO A 445 -6.67 36.91 0.37
N ALA A 446 -7.12 37.67 1.37
CA ALA A 446 -8.49 38.14 1.49
C ALA A 446 -8.93 39.03 0.32
N GLU A 447 -8.02 39.84 -0.24
CA GLU A 447 -8.32 40.76 -1.34
C GLU A 447 -8.71 40.01 -2.62
N ILE A 448 -8.00 38.91 -2.92
CA ILE A 448 -8.33 38.04 -4.06
C ILE A 448 -9.69 37.38 -3.84
N GLN A 449 -9.96 36.94 -2.60
CA GLN A 449 -11.24 36.32 -2.27
C GLN A 449 -12.40 37.31 -2.34
N GLN A 450 -12.19 38.56 -1.92
CA GLN A 450 -13.17 39.63 -2.03
C GLN A 450 -13.48 39.96 -3.50
N LEU A 451 -12.46 40.05 -4.36
CA LEU A 451 -12.63 40.26 -5.80
C LEU A 451 -13.36 39.07 -6.47
N ALA A 452 -13.08 37.84 -6.02
CA ALA A 452 -13.81 36.67 -6.49
C ALA A 452 -15.27 36.67 -6.03
N PHE A 453 -15.54 37.02 -4.77
CA PHE A 453 -16.89 37.15 -4.22
C PHE A 453 -17.71 38.18 -5.00
N THR A 454 -17.15 39.38 -5.22
CA THR A 454 -17.81 40.46 -5.98
C THR A 454 -18.11 40.06 -7.43
N TRP A 455 -17.21 39.30 -8.08
CA TRP A 455 -17.51 38.70 -9.39
C TRP A 455 -18.76 37.81 -9.33
N TYR A 456 -18.86 36.93 -8.33
CA TYR A 456 -19.94 35.95 -8.26
C TYR A 456 -21.29 36.53 -7.83
N LEU A 457 -21.30 37.65 -7.10
CA LEU A 457 -22.54 38.38 -6.79
C LEU A 457 -23.31 38.80 -8.04
N ARG A 458 -22.61 39.32 -9.06
CA ARG A 458 -23.24 39.87 -10.28
C ARG A 458 -22.92 39.08 -11.55
N ARG A 459 -22.12 38.02 -11.44
CA ARG A 459 -21.61 37.19 -12.54
C ARG A 459 -20.79 37.98 -13.59
N ARG A 460 -20.22 39.12 -13.20
CA ARG A 460 -19.42 40.04 -14.03
C ARG A 460 -18.51 40.90 -13.17
#